data_AF-A0A3A8JZQ4-F1
#
_entry.id   AF-A0A3A8JZQ4-F1
#
_cell.length_a   1.000
_cell.length_b   1.000
_cell.length_c   1.000
_cell.angle_alpha   90.00
_cell.angle_beta   90.00
_cell.angle_gamma   90.00
#
_symmetry.space_group_name_H-M   'P 1'
#
loop_
_entity.id
_entity.type
_entity.pdbx_description
1 polymer ?
#
loop_
_entity_poly.entity_id
_entity_poly.type
_entity_poly.pdbx_seq_one_letter_code
_entity_poly.pdbx_strand_id
1 'polypeptide(L)'
;MQCPECGESAADVRLAYCENCGAKMPARPASATRASGVRSNRPSRPMTEPAYASELMDEEEEARQQGRGASAPPRGSKAQPPPPDAYEDEDPYTGPRWLKDVPGHSQSVVGVGLVAFSLVLSILPFFPSVGVLGTLLTLVGCVALVARELRRDGNAPGWVEHVPLVLMRPEAPAAFTLLLVALTVRLLSGFNLLVPLWAAGTVLIALEQSKLVIAGPDGVGRDFDARSLLGFPRVLALAGVAVCVVALFLPWGKVMADGSALPDNAPVPGSVRGAPPELRVLPTTRPSDDSLYSLGGGVTSRSGWDLPLSELPLLALLSLLVLAALRPEVERPAFLRWVPVGAVSVSLLWALAGVKLAVGPFVFLFGLGAVGFHAVRHALGRDEPQAMLPPEDDDAYDPDQDLETESDSGYRG
;
A
#
# COMPACT_ATOMS: atom_id res chain seq x y z
N MET A 1 -48.23 -3.12 26.99
CA MET A 1 -48.61 -4.12 28.02
C MET A 1 -47.44 -4.21 29.00
N GLN A 2 -47.70 -4.40 30.30
CA GLN A 2 -46.62 -4.58 31.29
C GLN A 2 -46.28 -6.06 31.42
N CYS A 3 -44.98 -6.36 31.45
CA CYS A 3 -44.49 -7.72 31.67
C CYS A 3 -44.76 -8.12 33.14
N PRO A 4 -45.39 -9.28 33.39
CA PRO A 4 -45.67 -9.72 34.75
C PRO A 4 -44.41 -10.13 35.54
N GLU A 5 -43.31 -10.45 34.86
CA GLU A 5 -42.07 -10.92 35.49
C GLU A 5 -41.12 -9.77 35.88
N CYS A 6 -40.95 -8.76 35.01
CA CYS A 6 -40.04 -7.64 35.26
C CYS A 6 -40.75 -6.29 35.47
N GLY A 7 -42.08 -6.23 35.34
CA GLY A 7 -42.87 -5.01 35.55
C GLY A 7 -42.72 -3.95 34.45
N GLU A 8 -41.88 -4.20 33.44
CA GLU A 8 -41.53 -3.21 32.43
C GLU A 8 -42.58 -3.13 31.31
N SER A 9 -42.85 -1.91 30.84
CA SER A 9 -43.83 -1.66 29.78
C SER A 9 -43.20 -1.88 28.41
N ALA A 10 -43.69 -2.85 27.65
CA ALA A 10 -43.20 -3.07 26.29
C ALA A 10 -43.55 -1.90 25.36
N ALA A 11 -42.54 -1.43 24.62
CA ALA A 11 -42.64 -0.33 23.67
C ALA A 11 -43.47 -0.70 22.43
N ASP A 12 -43.44 -1.96 22.00
CA ASP A 12 -44.26 -2.47 20.91
C ASP A 12 -45.20 -3.59 21.40
N VAL A 13 -46.49 -3.44 21.11
CA VAL A 13 -47.59 -4.27 21.64
C VAL A 13 -47.72 -5.59 20.87
N ARG A 14 -46.92 -5.80 19.82
CA ARG A 14 -46.98 -6.97 18.93
C ARG A 14 -46.01 -8.11 19.30
N LEU A 15 -45.09 -7.86 20.24
CA LEU A 15 -44.08 -8.84 20.61
C LEU A 15 -44.65 -9.91 21.53
N ALA A 16 -44.44 -11.18 21.17
CA ALA A 16 -44.88 -12.33 21.96
C ALA A 16 -44.00 -12.58 23.20
N TYR A 17 -42.84 -11.93 23.27
CA TYR A 17 -41.85 -12.05 24.34
C TYR A 17 -41.38 -10.66 24.77
N CYS A 18 -41.09 -10.49 26.05
CA CYS A 18 -40.50 -9.26 26.57
C CYS A 18 -39.07 -9.12 26.07
N GLU A 19 -38.72 -7.94 25.54
CA GLU A 19 -37.39 -7.68 24.97
C GLU A 19 -36.29 -7.69 26.04
N ASN A 20 -36.61 -7.37 27.29
CA ASN A 20 -35.61 -7.25 28.35
C ASN A 20 -35.34 -8.60 29.06
N CYS A 21 -36.38 -9.39 29.32
CA CYS A 21 -36.24 -10.64 30.08
C CYS A 21 -36.58 -11.92 29.30
N GLY A 22 -37.05 -11.82 28.06
CA GLY A 22 -37.42 -12.96 27.22
C GLY A 22 -38.70 -13.69 27.67
N ALA A 23 -39.36 -13.24 28.74
CA ALA A 23 -40.58 -13.89 29.25
C ALA A 23 -41.74 -13.73 28.27
N LYS A 24 -42.57 -14.79 28.15
CA LYS A 24 -43.72 -14.81 27.24
C LYS A 24 -44.81 -13.85 27.73
N MET A 25 -45.22 -12.93 26.87
CA MET A 25 -46.24 -11.93 27.18
C MET A 25 -47.65 -12.55 27.16
N PRO A 26 -48.58 -12.10 28.03
CA PRO A 26 -49.94 -12.63 28.05
C PRO A 26 -50.66 -12.39 26.71
N ALA A 27 -51.30 -13.44 26.19
CA ALA A 27 -51.97 -13.38 24.90
C ALA A 27 -53.18 -12.43 24.93
N ARG A 28 -53.29 -11.56 23.91
CA ARG A 28 -54.39 -10.61 23.79
C ARG A 28 -55.73 -11.34 23.60
N PRO A 29 -56.84 -10.91 24.22
CA PRO A 29 -58.17 -11.36 23.81
C PRO A 29 -58.43 -10.91 22.37
N ALA A 30 -58.78 -11.87 21.50
CA ALA A 30 -59.00 -11.63 20.08
C ALA A 30 -60.18 -10.66 19.87
N SER A 31 -59.91 -9.49 19.32
CA SER A 31 -60.93 -8.55 18.86
C SER A 31 -60.88 -8.39 17.34
N ALA A 32 -61.93 -8.89 16.71
CA ALA A 32 -62.50 -8.67 15.39
C ALA A 32 -61.72 -7.88 14.30
N THR A 33 -61.66 -8.55 13.16
CA THR A 33 -61.53 -8.11 11.77
C THR A 33 -62.05 -6.70 11.47
N ARG A 34 -61.22 -5.84 10.85
CA ARG A 34 -61.70 -4.80 9.93
C ARG A 34 -60.69 -4.50 8.83
N ALA A 35 -61.25 -4.30 7.65
CA ALA A 35 -60.62 -4.39 6.34
C ALA A 35 -59.65 -3.24 6.03
N SER A 36 -58.61 -3.59 5.27
CA SER A 36 -57.76 -2.69 4.51
C SER A 36 -58.57 -1.90 3.48
N GLY A 37 -58.28 -0.61 3.35
CA GLY A 37 -58.87 0.23 2.32
C GLY A 37 -58.16 1.57 2.12
N VAL A 38 -57.22 1.58 1.16
CA VAL A 38 -57.12 2.59 0.09
C VAL A 38 -56.51 3.99 0.37
N ARG A 39 -55.46 4.26 -0.44
CA ARG A 39 -55.00 5.51 -1.11
C ARG A 39 -53.95 6.43 -0.48
N SER A 40 -52.85 6.48 -1.22
CA SER A 40 -51.88 7.57 -1.35
C SER A 40 -52.54 8.94 -1.55
N ASN A 41 -52.01 9.95 -0.87
CA ASN A 41 -52.22 11.35 -1.25
C ASN A 41 -50.86 12.04 -1.43
N ARG A 42 -50.59 12.40 -2.68
CA ARG A 42 -49.50 13.24 -3.17
C ARG A 42 -49.86 14.71 -2.87
N PRO A 43 -48.93 15.54 -2.37
CA PRO A 43 -49.03 16.98 -2.55
C PRO A 43 -48.11 17.44 -3.68
N SER A 44 -48.72 17.89 -4.77
CA SER A 44 -48.10 18.81 -5.73
C SER A 44 -48.04 20.21 -5.11
N ARG A 45 -46.87 20.86 -5.15
CA ARG A 45 -46.70 22.30 -4.90
C ARG A 45 -45.94 22.96 -6.07
N PRO A 46 -46.19 24.26 -6.32
CA PRO A 46 -46.11 24.88 -7.64
C PRO A 46 -44.78 25.57 -7.96
N MET A 47 -44.59 25.71 -9.28
CA MET A 47 -43.79 26.69 -10.01
C MET A 47 -43.64 28.05 -9.31
N THR A 48 -42.40 28.48 -9.13
CA THR A 48 -41.93 29.88 -9.25
C THR A 48 -40.40 29.85 -9.10
N GLU A 49 -39.71 29.73 -10.22
CA GLU A 49 -38.26 29.87 -10.32
C GLU A 49 -37.96 31.35 -10.63
N PRO A 50 -37.05 32.02 -9.92
CA PRO A 50 -36.72 33.42 -10.17
C PRO A 50 -35.90 33.55 -11.48
N ALA A 51 -36.37 34.43 -12.34
CA ALA A 51 -35.80 34.81 -13.64
C ALA A 51 -34.43 35.49 -13.51
N TYR A 52 -33.39 34.71 -13.22
CA TYR A 52 -31.99 35.16 -13.29
C TYR A 52 -31.12 34.23 -14.15
N ALA A 53 -31.61 33.04 -14.50
CA ALA A 53 -30.90 32.08 -15.34
C ALA A 53 -31.18 32.26 -16.85
N SER A 54 -32.22 33.01 -17.23
CA SER A 54 -32.54 33.28 -18.64
C SER A 54 -31.84 34.51 -19.21
N GLU A 55 -31.58 35.54 -18.39
CA GLU A 55 -30.87 36.74 -18.86
C GLU A 55 -29.39 36.48 -19.20
N LEU A 56 -28.75 35.51 -18.53
CA LEU A 56 -27.35 35.15 -18.82
C LEU A 56 -27.16 34.37 -20.13
N MET A 57 -28.21 33.69 -20.61
CA MET A 57 -28.17 32.90 -21.85
C MET A 57 -28.45 33.77 -23.07
N ASP A 58 -29.25 34.83 -22.92
CA ASP A 58 -29.56 35.77 -23.99
C ASP A 58 -28.35 36.70 -24.30
N GLU A 59 -27.53 37.07 -23.30
CA GLU A 59 -26.29 37.86 -23.51
C GLU A 59 -25.18 37.07 -24.25
N GLU A 60 -25.07 35.76 -24.02
CA GLU A 60 -24.11 34.90 -24.74
C GLU A 60 -24.51 34.63 -26.20
N GLU A 61 -25.81 34.66 -26.51
CA GLU A 61 -26.32 34.42 -27.85
C GLU A 61 -26.27 35.70 -28.73
N GLU A 62 -26.46 36.89 -28.14
CA GLU A 62 -26.23 38.18 -28.80
C GLU A 62 -24.73 38.41 -29.12
N ALA A 63 -23.82 38.00 -28.22
CA ALA A 63 -22.37 38.08 -28.46
C ALA A 63 -21.90 37.20 -29.63
N ARG A 64 -22.54 36.05 -29.85
CA ARG A 64 -22.24 35.16 -30.99
C ARG A 64 -22.80 35.65 -32.32
N GLN A 65 -23.90 36.41 -32.32
CA GLN A 65 -24.49 36.96 -33.54
C GLN A 65 -23.74 38.20 -34.05
N GLN A 66 -23.14 39.01 -33.15
CA GLN A 66 -22.33 40.16 -33.54
C GLN A 66 -20.97 39.80 -34.17
N GLY A 67 -20.48 38.56 -33.99
CA GLY A 67 -19.20 38.09 -34.54
C GLY A 67 -19.22 37.54 -35.98
N ARG A 68 -20.39 37.47 -36.64
CA ARG A 68 -20.52 36.85 -37.99
C ARG A 68 -20.81 37.80 -39.15
N GLY A 69 -20.78 39.11 -38.92
CA GLY A 69 -21.15 40.08 -39.95
C GLY A 69 -20.22 41.29 -40.05
N ALA A 70 -18.96 41.11 -40.48
CA ALA A 70 -18.16 42.22 -41.02
C ALA A 70 -16.95 41.73 -41.86
N SER A 71 -17.17 41.69 -43.17
CA SER A 71 -16.32 42.29 -44.22
C SER A 71 -14.79 42.36 -44.01
N ALA A 72 -14.02 41.60 -44.80
CA ALA A 72 -12.61 41.90 -45.09
C ALA A 72 -12.48 43.29 -45.78
N PRO A 73 -11.48 44.14 -45.44
CA PRO A 73 -10.24 44.26 -46.26
C PRO A 73 -9.02 44.81 -45.44
N PRO A 74 -7.93 45.31 -46.07
CA PRO A 74 -6.95 44.65 -46.93
C PRO A 74 -5.52 44.62 -46.30
N ARG A 75 -4.61 43.90 -46.95
CA ARG A 75 -3.15 43.95 -46.70
C ARG A 75 -2.61 45.37 -46.83
N GLY A 76 -1.83 45.82 -45.84
CA GLY A 76 -0.83 46.89 -46.04
C GLY A 76 -0.52 47.78 -44.84
N SER A 77 0.63 47.52 -44.21
CA SER A 77 1.56 48.49 -43.64
C SER A 77 1.32 49.15 -42.26
N LYS A 78 2.42 49.13 -41.49
CA LYS A 78 2.87 50.00 -40.39
C LYS A 78 2.35 49.76 -38.97
N ALA A 79 3.26 49.18 -38.18
CA ALA A 79 3.63 49.55 -36.82
C ALA A 79 2.53 50.24 -35.99
N GLN A 80 1.78 49.44 -35.26
CA GLN A 80 1.00 49.88 -34.12
C GLN A 80 1.61 49.20 -32.89
N PRO A 81 2.08 49.96 -31.87
CA PRO A 81 2.51 49.35 -30.62
C PRO A 81 1.30 48.68 -29.96
N PRO A 82 1.45 47.44 -29.45
CA PRO A 82 0.32 46.73 -28.86
C PRO A 82 -0.20 47.46 -27.60
N PRO A 83 -1.50 47.38 -27.30
CA PRO A 83 -2.12 47.97 -26.12
C PRO A 83 -1.53 47.36 -24.81
N PRO A 84 -1.52 48.11 -23.70
CA PRO A 84 -0.81 47.73 -22.47
C PRO A 84 -1.43 46.58 -21.68
N ASP A 85 -2.54 46.00 -22.14
CA ASP A 85 -3.35 45.06 -21.34
C ASP A 85 -3.43 43.64 -21.97
N ALA A 86 -2.58 43.35 -22.95
CA ALA A 86 -2.45 42.00 -23.55
C ALA A 86 -1.28 41.19 -22.95
N TYR A 87 -0.83 41.56 -21.75
CA TYR A 87 -0.10 40.65 -20.87
C TYR A 87 -1.12 40.09 -19.88
N GLU A 88 -2.07 39.28 -20.37
CA GLU A 88 -2.52 38.20 -19.50
C GLU A 88 -1.26 37.39 -19.24
N ASP A 89 -0.77 37.44 -18.00
CA ASP A 89 0.32 36.63 -17.48
C ASP A 89 0.13 35.18 -17.97
N GLU A 90 0.83 34.82 -19.05
CA GLU A 90 0.99 33.42 -19.42
C GLU A 90 1.79 32.81 -18.27
N ASP A 91 1.08 32.23 -17.30
CA ASP A 91 1.68 31.47 -16.21
C ASP A 91 2.78 30.57 -16.80
N PRO A 92 4.05 30.69 -16.36
CA PRO A 92 5.21 30.00 -16.97
C PRO A 92 5.15 28.47 -16.96
N TYR A 93 4.06 27.89 -16.48
CA TYR A 93 3.88 26.46 -16.30
C TYR A 93 3.45 25.78 -17.60
N THR A 94 4.38 25.02 -18.18
CA THR A 94 4.20 24.25 -19.43
C THR A 94 3.70 22.82 -19.23
N GLY A 95 3.39 22.43 -17.99
CA GLY A 95 2.95 21.08 -17.65
C GLY A 95 1.44 20.84 -17.79
N PRO A 96 0.94 19.65 -17.40
CA PRO A 96 -0.48 19.30 -17.49
C PRO A 96 -1.36 20.31 -16.73
N ARG A 97 -2.41 20.83 -17.37
CA ARG A 97 -3.27 21.89 -16.82
C ARG A 97 -3.84 21.59 -15.42
N TRP A 98 -4.09 20.33 -15.10
CA TRP A 98 -4.63 19.90 -13.79
C TRP A 98 -3.62 19.99 -12.63
N LEU A 99 -2.33 20.13 -12.92
CA LEU A 99 -1.27 20.32 -11.94
C LEU A 99 -0.95 21.80 -11.67
N LYS A 100 -1.53 22.72 -12.45
CA LYS A 100 -1.27 24.16 -12.35
C LYS A 100 -1.56 24.69 -10.94
N ASP A 101 -2.66 24.23 -10.35
CA ASP A 101 -3.10 24.70 -9.03
C ASP A 101 -2.51 23.87 -7.87
N VAL A 102 -1.70 22.84 -8.17
CA VAL A 102 -1.14 21.95 -7.16
C VAL A 102 0.17 22.55 -6.63
N PRO A 103 0.38 22.60 -5.30
CA PRO A 103 1.63 23.08 -4.73
C PRO A 103 2.80 22.24 -5.24
N GLY A 104 3.75 22.93 -5.87
CA GLY A 104 4.91 22.31 -6.51
C GLY A 104 4.63 21.59 -7.83
N HIS A 105 3.46 21.81 -8.44
CA HIS A 105 3.09 21.29 -9.77
C HIS A 105 3.37 19.78 -9.97
N SER A 106 3.37 19.01 -8.87
CA SER A 106 3.90 17.65 -8.83
C SER A 106 2.81 16.64 -8.51
N GLN A 107 2.85 15.51 -9.23
CA GLN A 107 1.88 14.42 -9.10
C GLN A 107 2.00 13.72 -7.74
N SER A 108 3.18 13.72 -7.16
CA SER A 108 3.52 13.12 -5.88
C SER A 108 2.95 13.90 -4.71
N VAL A 109 2.81 15.23 -4.81
CA VAL A 109 2.09 16.01 -3.79
C VAL A 109 0.60 15.66 -3.78
N VAL A 110 -0.02 15.48 -4.95
CA VAL A 110 -1.39 14.95 -5.06
C VAL A 110 -1.48 13.54 -4.48
N GLY A 111 -0.53 12.67 -4.83
CA GLY A 111 -0.46 11.31 -4.30
C GLY A 111 -0.31 11.27 -2.77
N VAL A 112 0.52 12.17 -2.21
CA VAL A 112 0.65 12.36 -0.75
C VAL A 112 -0.67 12.83 -0.15
N GLY A 113 -1.40 13.74 -0.81
CA GLY A 113 -2.73 14.16 -0.40
C GLY A 113 -3.72 12.98 -0.30
N LEU A 114 -3.71 12.08 -1.29
CA LEU A 114 -4.54 10.86 -1.27
C LEU A 114 -4.14 9.90 -0.15
N VAL A 115 -2.84 9.70 0.08
CA VAL A 115 -2.33 8.85 1.17
C VAL A 115 -2.61 9.48 2.54
N ALA A 116 -2.52 10.80 2.68
CA ALA A 116 -2.88 11.48 3.92
C ALA A 116 -4.38 11.37 4.20
N PHE A 117 -5.22 11.53 3.17
CA PHE A 117 -6.66 11.35 3.29
C PHE A 117 -7.03 9.91 3.69
N SER A 118 -6.36 8.91 3.11
CA SER A 118 -6.58 7.52 3.49
C SER A 118 -6.10 7.22 4.92
N LEU A 119 -5.01 7.83 5.38
CA LEU A 119 -4.56 7.72 6.78
C LEU A 119 -5.61 8.29 7.75
N VAL A 120 -6.23 9.42 7.41
CA VAL A 120 -7.33 9.99 8.21
C VAL A 120 -8.53 9.05 8.26
N LEU A 121 -8.93 8.46 7.13
CA LEU A 121 -10.00 7.46 7.10
C LEU A 121 -9.66 6.21 7.91
N SER A 122 -8.38 5.83 8.00
CA SER A 122 -7.91 4.68 8.77
C SER A 122 -8.06 4.83 10.29
N ILE A 123 -8.37 6.04 10.78
CA ILE A 123 -8.68 6.28 12.20
C ILE A 123 -10.04 5.67 12.57
N LEU A 124 -10.96 5.57 11.60
CA LEU A 124 -12.28 5.00 11.84
C LEU A 124 -12.16 3.47 11.95
N PRO A 125 -12.87 2.84 12.91
CA PRO A 125 -12.74 1.41 13.22
C PRO A 125 -13.19 0.47 12.09
N PHE A 126 -13.83 1.00 11.05
CA PHE A 126 -14.30 0.25 9.88
C PHE A 126 -13.21 0.04 8.82
N PHE A 127 -12.10 0.78 8.88
CA PHE A 127 -11.05 0.72 7.87
C PHE A 127 -9.81 -0.03 8.38
N PRO A 128 -9.18 -0.87 7.54
CA PRO A 128 -7.92 -1.51 7.89
C PRO A 128 -6.86 -0.43 8.09
N SER A 129 -6.09 -0.55 9.17
CA SER A 129 -4.98 0.37 9.44
C SER A 129 -3.65 -0.24 9.02
N VAL A 130 -2.69 0.63 8.67
CA VAL A 130 -1.34 0.25 8.25
C VAL A 130 -0.42 0.01 9.46
N GLY A 131 -0.99 -0.09 10.67
CA GLY A 131 -0.27 -0.22 11.94
C GLY A 131 0.42 1.08 12.38
N VAL A 132 0.83 1.13 13.65
CA VAL A 132 1.46 2.33 14.25
C VAL A 132 2.79 2.65 13.59
N LEU A 133 3.61 1.63 13.30
CA LEU A 133 4.90 1.83 12.66
C LEU A 133 4.74 2.29 11.21
N GLY A 134 3.83 1.67 10.46
CA GLY A 134 3.54 2.04 9.07
C GLY A 134 3.02 3.47 8.96
N THR A 135 2.07 3.85 9.82
CA THR A 135 1.52 5.22 9.87
C THR A 135 2.56 6.28 10.24
N LEU A 136 3.46 5.99 11.18
CA LEU A 136 4.55 6.91 11.52
C LEU A 136 5.53 7.09 10.36
N LEU A 137 5.96 5.99 9.73
CA LEU A 137 6.86 6.04 8.58
C LEU A 137 6.23 6.75 7.38
N THR A 138 4.92 6.56 7.15
CA THR A 138 4.22 7.24 6.06
C THR A 138 4.11 8.73 6.31
N LEU A 139 3.81 9.16 7.52
CA LEU A 139 3.76 10.58 7.87
C LEU A 139 5.12 11.26 7.68
N VAL A 140 6.19 10.66 8.22
CA VAL A 140 7.55 11.20 8.08
C VAL A 140 7.96 11.27 6.61
N GLY A 141 7.69 10.22 5.83
CA GLY A 141 8.02 10.17 4.41
C GLY A 141 7.19 11.14 3.56
N CYS A 142 5.89 11.30 3.84
CA CYS A 142 5.03 12.28 3.19
C CYS A 142 5.54 13.71 3.42
N VAL A 143 5.88 14.06 4.67
CA VAL A 143 6.42 15.39 5.01
C VAL A 143 7.75 15.63 4.30
N ALA A 144 8.64 14.64 4.32
CA ALA A 144 9.94 14.74 3.64
C ALA A 144 9.79 14.90 2.11
N LEU A 145 8.88 14.15 1.50
CA LEU A 145 8.63 14.20 0.06
C LEU A 145 8.01 15.52 -0.36
N VAL A 146 7.00 16.02 0.35
CA VAL A 146 6.39 17.33 0.07
C VAL A 146 7.42 18.45 0.24
N ALA A 147 8.22 18.39 1.32
CA ALA A 147 9.27 19.37 1.54
C ALA A 147 10.30 19.38 0.41
N ARG A 148 10.65 18.22 -0.13
CA ARG A 148 11.55 18.09 -1.28
C ARG A 148 10.99 18.74 -2.53
N GLU A 149 9.74 18.45 -2.90
CA GLU A 149 9.12 19.04 -4.09
C GLU A 149 8.98 20.56 -3.94
N LEU A 150 8.52 21.05 -2.78
CA LEU A 150 8.45 22.50 -2.51
C LEU A 150 9.81 23.22 -2.60
N ARG A 151 10.91 22.58 -2.16
CA ARG A 151 12.26 23.15 -2.37
C ARG A 151 12.66 23.15 -3.84
N ARG A 152 12.31 22.10 -4.58
CA ARG A 152 12.68 21.95 -5.99
C ARG A 152 12.07 23.05 -6.84
N ASP A 153 10.85 23.47 -6.53
CA ASP A 153 10.16 24.53 -7.26
C ASP A 153 10.49 25.95 -6.73
N GLY A 154 11.46 26.07 -5.83
CA GLY A 154 11.87 27.35 -5.24
C GLY A 154 10.83 27.97 -4.30
N ASN A 155 9.75 27.26 -3.99
CA ASN A 155 8.63 27.74 -3.19
C ASN A 155 8.66 27.07 -1.80
N ALA A 156 9.75 27.31 -1.05
CA ALA A 156 10.03 26.66 0.23
C ALA A 156 9.53 27.51 1.42
N PRO A 157 8.36 27.20 2.01
CA PRO A 157 7.94 27.83 3.27
C PRO A 157 8.89 27.49 4.42
N GLY A 158 8.99 28.34 5.45
CA GLY A 158 10.04 28.23 6.50
C GLY A 158 10.08 26.89 7.28
N TRP A 159 8.99 26.12 7.34
CA TRP A 159 9.02 24.77 7.94
C TRP A 159 9.87 23.79 7.12
N VAL A 160 9.95 24.00 5.80
CA VAL A 160 10.71 23.15 4.89
C VAL A 160 12.19 23.19 5.23
N GLU A 161 12.72 24.32 5.70
CA GLU A 161 14.13 24.48 6.14
C GLU A 161 14.51 23.55 7.30
N HIS A 162 13.53 23.19 8.14
CA HIS A 162 13.75 22.32 9.31
C HIS A 162 13.90 20.85 8.93
N VAL A 163 13.58 20.46 7.69
CA VAL A 163 13.70 19.09 7.23
C VAL A 163 15.18 18.74 6.98
N PRO A 164 15.71 17.68 7.61
CA PRO A 164 17.10 17.26 7.44
C PRO A 164 17.46 17.03 5.97
N LEU A 165 18.64 17.54 5.56
CA LEU A 165 19.18 17.37 4.21
C LEU A 165 19.37 15.88 3.83
N VAL A 166 19.53 14.99 4.81
CA VAL A 166 19.63 13.54 4.58
C VAL A 166 18.36 12.99 3.93
N LEU A 167 17.18 13.48 4.33
CA LEU A 167 15.88 13.07 3.76
C LEU A 167 15.62 13.68 2.37
N MET A 168 16.45 14.63 1.97
CA MET A 168 16.39 15.27 0.65
C MET A 168 17.24 14.55 -0.39
N ARG A 169 18.10 13.60 0.01
CA ARG A 169 18.88 12.76 -0.92
C ARG A 169 17.95 11.93 -1.80
N PRO A 170 18.33 11.60 -3.05
CA PRO A 170 17.51 10.78 -3.95
C PRO A 170 17.19 9.38 -3.38
N GLU A 171 18.04 8.84 -2.51
CA GLU A 171 17.83 7.58 -1.80
C GLU A 171 16.56 7.58 -0.94
N ALA A 172 16.25 8.70 -0.27
CA ALA A 172 15.15 8.78 0.69
C ALA A 172 13.75 8.68 0.04
N PRO A 173 13.38 9.45 -1.01
CA PRO A 173 12.11 9.28 -1.69
C PRO A 173 12.03 7.95 -2.45
N ALA A 174 13.14 7.39 -2.94
CA ALA A 174 13.15 6.05 -3.54
C ALA A 174 12.82 4.96 -2.49
N ALA A 175 13.41 5.04 -1.29
CA ALA A 175 13.07 4.14 -0.19
C ALA A 175 11.62 4.33 0.26
N PHE A 176 11.13 5.58 0.29
CA PHE A 176 9.76 5.89 0.63
C PHE A 176 8.74 5.37 -0.39
N THR A 177 9.00 5.45 -1.69
CA THR A 177 8.11 4.90 -2.71
C THR A 177 8.01 3.38 -2.59
N LEU A 178 9.13 2.70 -2.35
CA LEU A 178 9.19 1.26 -2.10
C LEU A 178 8.39 0.90 -0.84
N LEU A 179 8.56 1.66 0.24
CA LEU A 179 7.76 1.52 1.46
C LEU A 179 6.25 1.63 1.16
N LEU A 180 5.82 2.67 0.43
CA LEU A 180 4.40 2.84 0.11
C LEU A 180 3.86 1.65 -0.71
N VAL A 181 4.61 1.15 -1.68
CA VAL A 181 4.24 -0.06 -2.43
C VAL A 181 4.08 -1.24 -1.48
N ALA A 182 5.03 -1.46 -0.57
CA ALA A 182 4.94 -2.53 0.41
C ALA A 182 3.70 -2.42 1.31
N LEU A 183 3.36 -1.20 1.75
CA LEU A 183 2.19 -0.94 2.58
C LEU A 183 0.88 -1.07 1.79
N THR A 184 0.85 -0.72 0.50
CA THR A 184 -0.31 -1.02 -0.36
C THR A 184 -0.54 -2.51 -0.51
N VAL A 185 0.53 -3.31 -0.61
CA VAL A 185 0.41 -4.76 -0.68
C VAL A 185 -0.25 -5.30 0.59
N ARG A 186 0.15 -4.81 1.77
CA ARG A 186 -0.50 -5.19 3.04
C ARG A 186 -2.02 -4.94 3.03
N LEU A 187 -2.45 -3.81 2.46
CA LEU A 187 -3.87 -3.42 2.43
C LEU A 187 -4.72 -4.29 1.50
N LEU A 188 -4.13 -5.17 0.67
CA LEU A 188 -4.86 -6.11 -0.19
C LEU A 188 -5.62 -7.20 0.59
N SER A 189 -5.43 -7.32 1.91
CA SER A 189 -6.07 -8.36 2.72
C SER A 189 -7.60 -8.23 2.86
N GLY A 190 -8.21 -7.14 2.36
CA GLY A 190 -9.66 -6.95 2.36
C GLY A 190 -10.16 -6.06 1.23
N PHE A 191 -11.38 -6.30 0.75
CA PHE A 191 -12.04 -5.45 -0.24
C PHE A 191 -12.58 -4.19 0.48
N ASN A 192 -11.85 -3.09 0.39
CA ASN A 192 -12.20 -1.82 1.02
C ASN A 192 -11.94 -0.65 0.07
N LEU A 193 -12.78 0.39 0.10
CA LEU A 193 -12.60 1.67 -0.61
C LEU A 193 -11.24 2.33 -0.30
N LEU A 194 -10.63 1.98 0.84
CA LEU A 194 -9.29 2.45 1.21
C LEU A 194 -8.19 1.95 0.25
N VAL A 195 -8.32 0.72 -0.27
CA VAL A 195 -7.32 0.09 -1.14
C VAL A 195 -7.13 0.86 -2.46
N PRO A 196 -8.17 1.18 -3.26
CA PRO A 196 -7.98 1.93 -4.49
C PRO A 196 -7.44 3.34 -4.23
N LEU A 197 -7.81 3.98 -3.12
CA LEU A 197 -7.31 5.30 -2.75
C LEU A 197 -5.80 5.27 -2.43
N TRP A 198 -5.38 4.30 -1.60
CA TRP A 198 -3.97 4.08 -1.27
C TRP A 198 -3.16 3.69 -2.51
N ALA A 199 -3.69 2.81 -3.35
CA ALA A 199 -3.06 2.37 -4.58
C ALA A 199 -2.91 3.54 -5.56
N ALA A 200 -3.94 4.37 -5.74
CA ALA A 200 -3.88 5.56 -6.60
C ALA A 200 -2.82 6.55 -6.12
N GLY A 201 -2.80 6.87 -4.82
CA GLY A 201 -1.77 7.76 -4.26
C GLY A 201 -0.35 7.22 -4.42
N THR A 202 -0.18 5.92 -4.16
CA THR A 202 1.12 5.23 -4.32
C THR A 202 1.57 5.17 -5.77
N VAL A 203 0.67 4.90 -6.70
CA VAL A 203 0.98 4.88 -8.15
C VAL A 203 1.39 6.26 -8.64
N LEU A 204 0.69 7.33 -8.24
CA LEU A 204 1.08 8.69 -8.61
C LEU A 204 2.48 9.04 -8.11
N ILE A 205 2.76 8.75 -6.83
CA ILE A 205 4.09 8.95 -6.24
C ILE A 205 5.13 8.10 -6.96
N ALA A 206 4.86 6.81 -7.19
CA ALA A 206 5.79 5.89 -7.83
C ALA A 206 6.09 6.30 -9.28
N LEU A 207 5.09 6.70 -10.06
CA LEU A 207 5.27 7.13 -11.45
C LEU A 207 6.13 8.40 -11.54
N GLU A 208 5.88 9.40 -10.70
CA GLU A 208 6.67 10.62 -10.73
C GLU A 208 8.08 10.39 -10.19
N GLN A 209 8.22 9.76 -9.03
CA GLN A 209 9.53 9.49 -8.45
C GLN A 209 10.34 8.50 -9.31
N SER A 210 9.69 7.61 -10.05
CA SER A 210 10.39 6.76 -11.02
C SER A 210 11.08 7.57 -12.11
N LYS A 211 10.47 8.67 -12.57
CA LYS A 211 11.05 9.55 -13.58
C LYS A 211 12.09 10.51 -12.98
N LEU A 212 11.79 11.09 -11.81
CA LEU A 212 12.60 12.15 -11.21
C LEU A 212 13.82 11.62 -10.44
N VAL A 213 13.68 10.47 -9.77
CA VAL A 213 14.64 9.99 -8.77
C VAL A 213 15.23 8.64 -9.13
N ILE A 214 14.46 7.75 -9.76
CA ILE A 214 14.98 6.40 -10.10
C ILE A 214 15.67 6.44 -11.46
N ALA A 215 14.99 6.91 -12.51
CA ALA A 215 15.51 6.98 -13.87
C ALA A 215 16.18 8.33 -14.22
N GLY A 216 16.20 9.28 -13.28
CA GLY A 216 16.76 10.61 -13.49
C GLY A 216 18.28 10.61 -13.74
N PRO A 217 18.84 11.74 -14.22
CA PRO A 217 20.27 11.87 -14.52
C PRO A 217 21.18 11.71 -13.30
N ASP A 218 20.69 12.01 -12.11
CA ASP A 218 21.37 11.77 -10.82
C ASP A 218 20.63 10.71 -9.98
N GLY A 219 19.91 9.82 -10.67
CA GLY A 219 19.00 8.88 -10.05
C GLY A 219 19.68 7.62 -9.49
N VAL A 220 19.07 7.05 -8.46
CA VAL A 220 19.56 5.84 -7.77
C VAL A 220 19.45 4.60 -8.67
N GLY A 221 18.68 4.66 -9.76
CA GLY A 221 18.50 3.53 -10.69
C GLY A 221 19.79 3.09 -11.39
N ARG A 222 20.83 3.94 -11.43
CA ARG A 222 22.16 3.55 -11.93
C ARG A 222 22.86 2.54 -11.02
N ASP A 223 22.60 2.60 -9.72
CA ASP A 223 23.21 1.74 -8.71
C ASP A 223 22.55 0.36 -8.62
N PHE A 224 21.38 0.21 -9.24
CA PHE A 224 20.61 -1.02 -9.23
C PHE A 224 20.68 -1.75 -10.58
N ASP A 225 20.72 -3.08 -10.51
CA ASP A 225 20.47 -3.97 -11.63
C ASP A 225 19.37 -4.96 -11.26
N ALA A 226 18.12 -4.61 -11.56
CA ALA A 226 16.96 -5.45 -11.26
C ALA A 226 16.99 -6.79 -12.02
N ARG A 227 17.64 -6.85 -13.18
CA ARG A 227 17.76 -8.10 -13.96
C ARG A 227 18.67 -9.09 -13.25
N SER A 228 19.62 -8.61 -12.46
CA SER A 228 20.48 -9.48 -11.65
C SER A 228 19.70 -10.32 -10.63
N LEU A 229 18.53 -9.87 -10.17
CA LEU A 229 17.64 -10.65 -9.29
C LEU A 229 17.10 -11.92 -9.98
N LEU A 230 17.12 -11.96 -11.30
CA LEU A 230 16.71 -13.11 -12.11
C LEU A 230 17.84 -14.15 -12.32
N GLY A 231 19.04 -13.92 -11.77
CA GLY A 231 20.15 -14.88 -11.77
C GLY A 231 20.21 -15.73 -10.50
N PHE A 232 20.66 -16.98 -10.60
CA PHE A 232 20.96 -17.80 -9.42
C PHE A 232 22.23 -17.28 -8.72
N PRO A 233 22.26 -17.09 -7.39
CA PRO A 233 21.29 -17.51 -6.37
C PRO A 233 20.20 -16.48 -6.00
N ARG A 234 20.21 -15.27 -6.59
CA ARG A 234 19.31 -14.15 -6.23
C ARG A 234 17.84 -14.44 -6.53
N VAL A 235 17.53 -15.25 -7.55
CA VAL A 235 16.17 -15.73 -7.83
C VAL A 235 15.56 -16.46 -6.63
N LEU A 236 16.38 -17.25 -5.92
CA LEU A 236 15.92 -18.01 -4.76
C LEU A 236 15.55 -17.07 -3.61
N ALA A 237 16.30 -15.98 -3.43
CA ALA A 237 15.95 -14.93 -2.47
C ALA A 237 14.65 -14.23 -2.87
N LEU A 238 14.49 -13.86 -4.14
CA LEU A 238 13.26 -13.24 -4.64
C LEU A 238 12.03 -14.14 -4.46
N ALA A 239 12.15 -15.41 -4.84
CA ALA A 239 11.10 -16.41 -4.64
C ALA A 239 10.80 -16.61 -3.15
N GLY A 240 11.84 -16.69 -2.32
CA GLY A 240 11.71 -16.81 -0.86
C GLY A 240 11.00 -15.61 -0.23
N VAL A 241 11.33 -14.38 -0.63
CA VAL A 241 10.64 -13.16 -0.18
C VAL A 241 9.17 -13.18 -0.64
N ALA A 242 8.90 -13.54 -1.89
CA ALA A 242 7.54 -13.65 -2.39
C ALA A 242 6.72 -14.67 -1.59
N VAL A 243 7.29 -15.85 -1.30
CA VAL A 243 6.67 -16.87 -0.45
C VAL A 243 6.41 -16.33 0.95
N CYS A 244 7.36 -15.59 1.55
CA CYS A 244 7.17 -14.98 2.87
C CYS A 244 6.02 -13.96 2.87
N VAL A 245 5.95 -13.08 1.86
CA VAL A 245 4.88 -12.08 1.72
C VAL A 245 3.52 -12.77 1.54
N VAL A 246 3.43 -13.80 0.70
CA VAL A 246 2.21 -14.60 0.54
C VAL A 246 1.83 -15.28 1.85
N ALA A 247 2.81 -15.81 2.59
CA ALA A 247 2.57 -16.45 3.88
C ALA A 247 1.96 -15.51 4.92
N LEU A 248 2.18 -14.19 4.83
CA LEU A 248 1.54 -13.22 5.72
C LEU A 248 0.01 -13.11 5.48
N PHE A 249 -0.48 -13.47 4.30
CA PHE A 249 -1.93 -13.55 4.03
C PHE A 249 -2.56 -14.86 4.48
N LEU A 250 -1.75 -15.90 4.78
CA LEU A 250 -2.24 -17.17 5.28
C LEU A 250 -2.67 -17.07 6.75
N PRO A 251 -3.43 -18.03 7.29
CA PRO A 251 -3.78 -18.05 8.71
C PRO A 251 -2.55 -18.36 9.58
N TRP A 252 -2.28 -17.48 10.55
CA TRP A 252 -1.24 -17.65 11.59
C TRP A 252 -1.81 -18.07 12.93
N GLY A 253 -3.12 -17.92 13.14
CA GLY A 253 -3.79 -18.38 14.34
C GLY A 253 -5.30 -18.18 14.27
N LYS A 254 -5.97 -18.57 15.35
CA LYS A 254 -7.40 -18.29 15.57
C LYS A 254 -7.52 -17.26 16.70
N VAL A 255 -8.48 -16.34 16.54
CA VAL A 255 -8.90 -15.34 17.56
C VAL A 255 -10.42 -15.33 17.63
N MET A 256 -10.95 -14.81 18.73
CA MET A 256 -12.39 -14.56 18.83
C MET A 256 -12.76 -13.38 17.91
N ALA A 257 -14.03 -13.28 17.52
CA ALA A 257 -14.53 -12.26 16.59
C ALA A 257 -14.42 -10.84 17.16
N ASP A 258 -14.34 -10.70 18.49
CA ASP A 258 -14.05 -9.46 19.21
C ASP A 258 -12.54 -9.13 19.26
N GLY A 259 -11.69 -9.94 18.63
CA GLY A 259 -10.24 -9.79 18.59
C GLY A 259 -9.52 -10.29 19.84
N SER A 260 -10.25 -10.82 20.84
CA SER A 260 -9.66 -11.36 22.05
C SER A 260 -8.93 -12.68 21.77
N ALA A 261 -7.90 -12.95 22.58
CA ALA A 261 -7.18 -14.22 22.50
C ALA A 261 -8.14 -15.36 22.84
N LEU A 262 -8.10 -16.47 22.09
CA LEU A 262 -8.84 -17.66 22.47
C LEU A 262 -8.39 -18.07 23.89
N PRO A 263 -9.31 -18.24 24.84
CA PRO A 263 -8.94 -18.66 26.17
C PRO A 263 -8.40 -20.09 26.09
N ASP A 264 -7.08 -20.25 26.28
CA ASP A 264 -6.40 -21.55 26.21
C ASP A 264 -6.95 -22.57 27.23
N ASN A 265 -7.60 -22.07 28.30
CA ASN A 265 -8.17 -22.84 29.40
C ASN A 265 -9.51 -22.27 29.91
N ALA A 266 -10.47 -21.95 29.02
CA ALA A 266 -11.82 -21.67 29.52
C ALA A 266 -12.38 -22.95 30.17
N PRO A 267 -12.81 -22.90 31.45
CA PRO A 267 -13.53 -24.02 32.03
C PRO A 267 -14.76 -24.27 31.16
N VAL A 268 -14.98 -25.54 30.80
CA VAL A 268 -16.17 -25.97 30.07
C VAL A 268 -17.38 -25.34 30.76
N PRO A 269 -18.24 -24.58 30.06
CA PRO A 269 -19.47 -24.07 30.64
C PRO A 269 -20.30 -25.28 31.09
N GLY A 270 -20.31 -25.55 32.40
CA GLY A 270 -20.87 -26.76 32.99
C GLY A 270 -19.96 -27.47 34.00
N SER A 271 -18.66 -27.17 34.04
CA SER A 271 -17.76 -27.62 35.11
C SER A 271 -17.90 -26.74 36.36
N VAL A 272 -19.11 -26.70 36.92
CA VAL A 272 -19.34 -26.14 38.24
C VAL A 272 -18.46 -26.93 39.21
N ARG A 273 -17.62 -26.22 39.97
CA ARG A 273 -16.89 -26.75 41.13
C ARG A 273 -17.92 -27.46 42.04
N GLY A 274 -18.00 -28.79 41.95
CA GLY A 274 -18.98 -29.59 42.68
C GLY A 274 -19.88 -30.52 41.87
N ALA A 275 -19.71 -30.64 40.54
CA ALA A 275 -20.48 -31.61 39.75
C ALA A 275 -20.10 -33.07 40.13
N PRO A 276 -21.07 -33.96 40.40
CA PRO A 276 -20.80 -35.33 40.83
C PRO A 276 -20.06 -36.15 39.75
N PRO A 277 -19.20 -37.10 40.16
CA PRO A 277 -18.19 -37.73 39.30
C PRO A 277 -18.74 -38.59 38.14
N GLU A 278 -20.05 -38.79 38.07
CA GLU A 278 -20.72 -39.65 37.08
C GLU A 278 -21.21 -38.92 35.82
N LEU A 279 -21.26 -37.58 35.84
CA LEU A 279 -21.51 -36.75 34.66
C LEU A 279 -20.19 -36.24 34.09
N ARG A 280 -19.27 -37.17 33.76
CA ARG A 280 -18.19 -36.86 32.83
C ARG A 280 -18.82 -36.71 31.44
N VAL A 281 -19.31 -35.51 31.18
CA VAL A 281 -19.62 -35.04 29.83
C VAL A 281 -18.43 -35.46 28.96
N LEU A 282 -18.67 -36.29 27.95
CA LEU A 282 -17.64 -36.63 26.96
C LEU A 282 -16.95 -35.31 26.59
N PRO A 283 -15.62 -35.23 26.55
CA PRO A 283 -14.95 -34.02 26.13
C PRO A 283 -15.47 -33.68 24.73
N THR A 284 -16.46 -32.79 24.66
CA THR A 284 -16.93 -32.23 23.41
C THR A 284 -15.72 -31.55 22.85
N THR A 285 -15.29 -31.99 21.66
CA THR A 285 -14.25 -31.34 20.88
C THR A 285 -14.44 -29.83 21.04
N ARG A 286 -13.40 -29.14 21.53
CA ARG A 286 -13.52 -27.70 21.75
C ARG A 286 -13.96 -27.09 20.41
N PRO A 287 -14.86 -26.09 20.39
CA PRO A 287 -15.21 -25.40 19.14
C PRO A 287 -13.98 -24.85 18.40
N SER A 288 -12.87 -24.64 19.11
CA SER A 288 -11.55 -24.28 18.55
C SER A 288 -10.89 -25.38 17.72
N ASP A 289 -11.17 -26.64 18.05
CA ASP A 289 -10.46 -27.83 17.54
C ASP A 289 -11.20 -28.43 16.32
N ASP A 290 -12.47 -28.09 16.16
CA ASP A 290 -13.31 -28.56 15.06
C ASP A 290 -13.59 -27.43 14.05
N SER A 291 -12.97 -27.53 12.87
CA SER A 291 -13.11 -26.53 11.79
C SER A 291 -14.55 -26.37 11.29
N LEU A 292 -15.42 -27.35 11.54
CA LEU A 292 -16.83 -27.30 11.16
C LEU A 292 -17.68 -26.46 12.12
N TYR A 293 -17.30 -26.38 13.40
CA TYR A 293 -18.02 -25.61 14.41
C TYR A 293 -17.42 -24.21 14.66
N SER A 294 -16.21 -23.92 14.17
CA SER A 294 -15.59 -22.60 14.31
C SER A 294 -16.35 -21.48 13.59
N LEU A 295 -17.06 -21.79 12.50
CA LEU A 295 -17.85 -20.81 11.75
C LEU A 295 -19.07 -20.27 12.53
N GLY A 296 -19.61 -21.04 13.47
CA GLY A 296 -20.77 -20.64 14.29
C GLY A 296 -20.41 -20.09 15.67
N GLY A 297 -19.17 -20.30 16.13
CA GLY A 297 -18.71 -19.95 17.48
C GLY A 297 -18.05 -18.57 17.61
N GLY A 298 -18.10 -17.73 16.57
CA GLY A 298 -17.43 -16.43 16.57
C GLY A 298 -15.90 -16.53 16.61
N VAL A 299 -15.31 -17.56 16.02
CA VAL A 299 -13.85 -17.72 15.91
C VAL A 299 -13.40 -17.35 14.51
N THR A 300 -12.53 -16.36 14.38
CA THR A 300 -11.97 -15.88 13.10
C THR A 300 -10.51 -16.26 12.95
N SER A 301 -10.08 -16.48 11.71
CA SER A 301 -8.66 -16.70 11.40
C SER A 301 -7.91 -15.37 11.40
N ARG A 302 -6.81 -15.30 12.15
CA ARG A 302 -5.89 -14.17 12.16
C ARG A 302 -4.85 -14.36 11.07
N SER A 303 -4.67 -13.35 10.22
CA SER A 303 -3.61 -13.35 9.22
C SER A 303 -2.26 -12.99 9.84
N GLY A 304 -1.17 -13.22 9.13
CA GLY A 304 0.17 -12.81 9.55
C GLY A 304 0.33 -11.28 9.59
N TRP A 305 -0.43 -10.55 8.78
CA TRP A 305 -0.47 -9.08 8.78
C TRP A 305 -1.12 -8.46 10.02
N ASP A 306 -1.91 -9.26 10.74
CA ASP A 306 -2.57 -8.83 11.97
C ASP A 306 -1.67 -9.06 13.19
N LEU A 307 -0.54 -9.75 13.05
CA LEU A 307 0.42 -9.94 14.13
C LEU A 307 1.13 -8.63 14.45
N PRO A 308 1.47 -8.37 15.72
CA PRO A 308 2.19 -7.16 16.09
C PRO A 308 3.54 -7.10 15.37
N LEU A 309 3.92 -5.91 14.91
CA LEU A 309 5.20 -5.64 14.26
C LEU A 309 5.44 -6.44 12.97
N SER A 310 4.38 -6.88 12.27
CA SER A 310 4.49 -7.54 10.96
C SER A 310 5.16 -6.68 9.89
N GLU A 311 5.26 -5.37 10.12
CA GLU A 311 6.01 -4.46 9.26
C GLU A 311 7.53 -4.70 9.32
N LEU A 312 8.06 -5.18 10.46
CA LEU A 312 9.49 -5.45 10.62
C LEU A 312 10.03 -6.53 9.68
N PRO A 313 9.45 -7.75 9.61
CA PRO A 313 9.91 -8.75 8.66
C PRO A 313 9.72 -8.30 7.21
N LEU A 314 8.66 -7.55 6.90
CA LEU A 314 8.47 -6.99 5.55
C LEU A 314 9.62 -6.05 5.16
N LEU A 315 9.94 -5.08 6.03
CA LEU A 315 11.03 -4.14 5.80
C LEU A 315 12.39 -4.85 5.71
N ALA A 316 12.63 -5.85 6.56
CA ALA A 316 13.83 -6.66 6.54
C ALA A 316 13.96 -7.42 5.21
N LEU A 317 12.90 -8.08 4.74
CA LEU A 317 12.87 -8.80 3.47
C LEU A 317 13.03 -7.88 2.26
N LEU A 318 12.45 -6.67 2.30
CA LEU A 318 12.63 -5.69 1.22
C LEU A 318 14.06 -5.14 1.21
N SER A 319 14.64 -4.85 2.37
CA SER A 319 16.04 -4.41 2.47
C SER A 319 16.99 -5.45 1.86
N LEU A 320 16.71 -6.74 2.06
CA LEU A 320 17.44 -7.83 1.43
C LEU A 320 17.39 -7.79 -0.10
N LEU A 321 16.21 -7.56 -0.67
CA LEU A 321 16.04 -7.45 -2.12
C LEU A 321 16.75 -6.22 -2.68
N VAL A 322 16.68 -5.09 -1.98
CA VAL A 322 17.41 -3.88 -2.36
C VAL A 322 18.91 -4.16 -2.40
N LEU A 323 19.46 -4.80 -1.36
CA LEU A 323 20.88 -5.16 -1.32
C LEU A 323 21.30 -6.18 -2.38
N ALA A 324 20.41 -7.12 -2.71
CA ALA A 324 20.64 -8.10 -3.77
C ALA A 324 20.57 -7.48 -5.17
N ALA A 325 19.79 -6.41 -5.34
CA ALA A 325 19.66 -5.67 -6.58
C ALA A 325 20.79 -4.64 -6.81
N LEU A 326 21.55 -4.27 -5.77
CA LEU A 326 22.67 -3.35 -5.91
C LEU A 326 23.76 -3.93 -6.81
N ARG A 327 24.29 -3.10 -7.70
CA ARG A 327 25.47 -3.42 -8.52
C ARG A 327 26.68 -3.75 -7.64
N PRO A 328 27.59 -4.61 -8.13
CA PRO A 328 28.82 -4.92 -7.41
C PRO A 328 29.78 -3.72 -7.29
N GLU A 329 29.67 -2.76 -8.22
CA GLU A 329 30.51 -1.55 -8.29
C GLU A 329 30.24 -0.53 -7.18
N VAL A 330 29.11 -0.63 -6.48
CA VAL A 330 28.74 0.28 -5.39
C VAL A 330 29.61 -0.03 -4.18
N GLU A 331 30.32 0.96 -3.65
CA GLU A 331 31.15 0.82 -2.44
C GLU A 331 30.28 0.39 -1.25
N ARG A 332 30.62 -0.74 -0.63
CA ARG A 332 29.90 -1.28 0.53
C ARG A 332 30.78 -1.20 1.77
N PRO A 333 30.31 -0.57 2.87
CA PRO A 333 31.03 -0.66 4.13
C PRO A 333 31.05 -2.13 4.61
N ALA A 334 32.13 -2.54 5.25
CA ALA A 334 32.38 -3.94 5.59
C ALA A 334 31.32 -4.59 6.50
N PHE A 335 30.55 -3.80 7.25
CA PHE A 335 29.45 -4.32 8.07
C PHE A 335 28.22 -4.74 7.25
N LEU A 336 28.07 -4.21 6.03
CA LEU A 336 26.88 -4.41 5.20
C LEU A 336 26.73 -5.87 4.73
N ARG A 337 27.84 -6.63 4.69
CA ARG A 337 27.83 -8.08 4.42
C ARG A 337 27.01 -8.90 5.42
N TRP A 338 26.82 -8.39 6.64
CA TRP A 338 26.06 -9.06 7.70
C TRP A 338 24.60 -8.65 7.76
N VAL A 339 24.22 -7.58 7.06
CA VAL A 339 22.83 -7.09 7.03
C VAL A 339 21.86 -8.17 6.56
N PRO A 340 22.18 -8.98 5.54
CA PRO A 340 21.30 -10.06 5.14
C PRO A 340 21.03 -11.10 6.23
N VAL A 341 22.07 -11.48 6.97
CA VAL A 341 21.96 -12.42 8.08
C VAL A 341 21.13 -11.80 9.21
N GLY A 342 21.34 -10.52 9.51
CA GLY A 342 20.52 -9.78 10.48
C GLY A 342 19.05 -9.72 10.09
N ALA A 343 18.73 -9.40 8.85
CA ALA A 343 17.36 -9.33 8.34
C ALA A 343 16.63 -10.68 8.45
N VAL A 344 17.31 -11.78 8.09
CA VAL A 344 16.78 -13.14 8.24
C VAL A 344 16.60 -13.49 9.72
N SER A 345 17.55 -13.13 10.58
CA SER A 345 17.50 -13.42 12.02
C SER A 345 16.35 -12.69 12.72
N VAL A 346 16.13 -11.41 12.39
CA VAL A 346 15.00 -10.62 12.92
C VAL A 346 13.68 -11.22 12.46
N SER A 347 13.59 -11.60 11.18
CA SER A 347 12.39 -12.22 10.62
C SER A 347 12.11 -13.59 11.23
N LEU A 348 13.15 -14.38 11.49
CA LEU A 348 13.05 -15.68 12.16
C LEU A 348 12.58 -15.53 13.60
N LEU A 349 13.18 -14.61 14.36
CA LEU A 349 12.80 -14.35 15.75
C LEU A 349 11.35 -13.90 15.85
N TRP A 350 10.92 -13.01 14.96
CA TRP A 350 9.54 -12.58 14.86
C TRP A 350 8.60 -13.75 14.54
N ALA A 351 8.95 -14.58 13.55
CA ALA A 351 8.15 -15.74 13.18
C ALA A 351 8.02 -16.72 14.35
N LEU A 352 9.13 -17.05 15.02
CA LEU A 352 9.19 -17.95 16.18
C LEU A 352 8.35 -17.45 17.36
N ALA A 353 8.35 -16.14 17.62
CA ALA A 353 7.48 -15.54 18.64
C ALA A 353 5.98 -15.69 18.33
N GLY A 354 5.64 -15.85 17.04
CA GLY A 354 4.27 -16.03 16.55
C GLY A 354 3.90 -17.47 16.16
N VAL A 355 4.77 -18.47 16.37
CA VAL A 355 4.49 -19.84 15.93
C VAL A 355 3.32 -20.42 16.72
N LYS A 356 2.21 -20.62 16.02
CA LYS A 356 1.15 -21.58 16.37
C LYS A 356 1.12 -22.66 15.30
N LEU A 357 0.53 -23.82 15.61
CA LEU A 357 0.31 -24.90 14.64
C LEU A 357 -0.72 -24.44 13.58
N ALA A 358 -0.26 -23.64 12.63
CA ALA A 358 -1.04 -23.07 11.54
C ALA A 358 -0.19 -23.08 10.26
N VAL A 359 -0.84 -23.00 9.10
CA VAL A 359 -0.16 -23.13 7.80
C VAL A 359 0.77 -21.96 7.52
N GLY A 360 0.38 -20.73 7.90
CA GLY A 360 1.15 -19.51 7.63
C GLY A 360 2.61 -19.55 8.13
N PRO A 361 2.86 -19.82 9.43
CA PRO A 361 4.21 -19.91 9.99
C PRO A 361 5.12 -20.91 9.26
N PHE A 362 4.61 -22.09 8.89
CA PHE A 362 5.43 -23.09 8.20
C PHE A 362 5.81 -22.65 6.78
N VAL A 363 4.87 -22.08 6.03
CA VAL A 363 5.15 -21.54 4.68
C VAL A 363 6.12 -20.36 4.78
N PHE A 364 5.97 -19.51 5.79
CA PHE A 364 6.90 -18.40 6.05
C PHE A 364 8.31 -18.89 6.36
N LEU A 365 8.47 -19.87 7.24
CA LEU A 365 9.78 -20.45 7.57
C LEU A 365 10.42 -21.13 6.36
N PHE A 366 9.64 -21.78 5.49
CA PHE A 366 10.14 -22.35 4.24
C PHE A 366 10.68 -21.25 3.30
N GLY A 367 9.91 -20.18 3.09
CA GLY A 367 10.37 -19.01 2.33
C GLY A 367 11.62 -18.37 2.94
N LEU A 368 11.66 -18.25 4.27
CA LEU A 368 12.78 -17.69 5.00
C LEU A 368 14.04 -18.57 4.90
N GLY A 369 13.88 -19.90 4.80
CA GLY A 369 14.99 -20.82 4.53
C GLY A 369 15.67 -20.55 3.19
N ALA A 370 14.88 -20.29 2.14
CA ALA A 370 15.39 -19.91 0.82
C ALA A 370 16.13 -18.57 0.84
N VAL A 371 15.59 -17.57 1.56
CA VAL A 371 16.24 -16.27 1.78
C VAL A 371 17.50 -16.40 2.64
N GLY A 372 17.46 -17.25 3.67
CA GLY A 372 18.57 -17.55 4.57
C GLY A 372 19.74 -18.21 3.86
N PHE A 373 19.47 -19.13 2.93
CA PHE A 373 20.49 -19.73 2.08
C PHE A 373 21.27 -18.66 1.29
N HIS A 374 20.56 -17.73 0.66
CA HIS A 374 21.19 -16.60 -0.02
C HIS A 374 21.96 -15.70 0.94
N ALA A 375 21.37 -15.32 2.08
CA ALA A 375 22.00 -14.45 3.07
C ALA A 375 23.33 -15.01 3.62
N VAL A 376 23.39 -16.32 3.89
CA VAL A 376 24.60 -16.99 4.34
C VAL A 376 25.64 -17.06 3.24
N ARG A 377 25.24 -17.38 2.00
CA ARG A 377 26.15 -17.42 0.85
C ARG A 377 26.77 -16.04 0.59
N HIS A 378 25.97 -14.99 0.71
CA HIS A 378 26.39 -13.60 0.60
C HIS A 378 27.39 -13.21 1.69
N ALA A 379 27.09 -13.52 2.96
CA ALA A 379 27.97 -13.23 4.08
C ALA A 379 29.32 -13.97 4.00
N LEU A 380 29.33 -15.16 3.40
CA LEU A 380 30.53 -15.96 3.17
C LEU A 380 31.30 -15.56 1.90
N GLY A 381 30.86 -14.54 1.15
CA GLY A 381 31.53 -14.07 -0.06
C GLY A 381 31.48 -15.06 -1.23
N ARG A 382 30.57 -16.04 -1.20
CA ARG A 382 30.46 -17.07 -2.26
C ARG A 382 29.60 -16.63 -3.46
N ASP A 383 29.21 -15.37 -3.50
CA ASP A 383 28.38 -14.76 -4.54
C ASP A 383 29.21 -14.06 -5.63
N GLU A 384 30.52 -14.29 -5.70
CA GLU A 384 31.32 -13.91 -6.87
C GLU A 384 31.06 -14.89 -8.02
N PRO A 385 30.29 -14.53 -9.06
CA PRO A 385 30.34 -15.24 -10.32
C PRO A 385 31.69 -14.92 -10.98
N GLN A 386 32.54 -15.94 -11.13
CA GLN A 386 33.22 -16.36 -12.39
C GLN A 386 33.82 -15.31 -13.35
N ALA A 387 34.00 -14.04 -12.98
CA ALA A 387 34.65 -13.00 -13.77
C ALA A 387 36.16 -12.87 -13.47
N MET A 388 36.70 -13.82 -12.69
CA MET A 388 38.13 -14.04 -12.49
C MET A 388 38.57 -15.38 -13.09
N LEU A 389 37.88 -15.86 -14.12
CA LEU A 389 38.60 -16.63 -15.13
C LEU A 389 39.54 -15.60 -15.81
N PRO A 390 40.86 -15.86 -15.86
CA PRO A 390 41.72 -15.11 -16.78
C PRO A 390 41.03 -15.09 -18.14
N PRO A 391 41.20 -14.05 -18.98
CA PRO A 391 40.77 -14.16 -20.37
C PRO A 391 41.27 -15.51 -20.87
N GLU A 392 40.36 -16.38 -21.30
CA GLU A 392 40.75 -17.49 -22.14
C GLU A 392 41.38 -16.79 -23.34
N ASP A 393 42.71 -16.82 -23.39
CA ASP A 393 43.48 -16.46 -24.57
C ASP A 393 43.04 -17.45 -25.66
N ASP A 394 41.90 -17.15 -26.28
CA ASP A 394 41.42 -17.71 -27.55
C ASP A 394 42.23 -17.12 -28.72
N ASP A 395 43.41 -16.57 -28.45
CA ASP A 395 44.49 -16.54 -29.42
C ASP A 395 45.02 -17.98 -29.50
N ALA A 396 44.32 -18.80 -30.28
CA ALA A 396 44.91 -19.97 -30.88
C ALA A 396 46.25 -19.53 -31.48
N TYR A 397 47.35 -19.91 -30.84
CA TYR A 397 48.70 -19.68 -31.34
C TYR A 397 48.73 -20.11 -32.81
N ASP A 398 48.77 -19.12 -33.70
CA ASP A 398 48.85 -19.31 -35.13
C ASP A 398 50.33 -19.33 -35.50
N PRO A 399 50.95 -20.52 -35.67
CA PRO A 399 52.37 -20.62 -35.99
C PRO A 399 52.74 -19.98 -37.34
N ASP A 400 51.76 -19.55 -38.13
CA ASP A 400 51.97 -18.95 -39.44
C ASP A 400 52.28 -17.44 -39.36
N GLN A 401 52.01 -16.75 -38.24
CA GLN A 401 52.37 -15.33 -38.07
C GLN A 401 53.88 -15.08 -37.92
N ASP A 402 54.64 -16.07 -37.44
CA ASP A 402 56.09 -15.96 -37.28
C ASP A 402 56.86 -16.19 -38.61
N LEU A 403 56.18 -16.62 -39.68
CA LEU A 403 56.80 -16.91 -40.97
C LEU A 403 56.77 -15.74 -41.97
N GLU A 404 55.94 -14.72 -41.74
CA GLU A 404 55.83 -13.56 -42.64
C GLU A 404 56.81 -12.41 -42.31
N THR A 405 57.56 -12.49 -41.20
CA THR A 405 58.48 -11.41 -40.78
C THR A 405 59.95 -11.59 -41.19
N GLU A 406 60.31 -12.68 -41.88
CA GLU A 406 61.67 -12.88 -42.43
C GLU A 406 61.68 -13.08 -43.95
N SER A 407 61.35 -12.05 -44.73
CA SER A 407 61.94 -11.85 -46.07
C SER A 407 61.64 -10.47 -46.66
N ASP A 408 62.44 -9.45 -46.31
CA ASP A 408 63.13 -8.63 -47.32
C ASP A 408 64.08 -7.62 -46.66
N SER A 409 65.30 -8.05 -46.35
CA SER A 409 66.38 -7.11 -46.12
C SER A 409 67.67 -7.64 -46.72
N GLY A 410 67.84 -7.43 -48.02
CA GLY A 410 69.18 -7.35 -48.59
C GLY A 410 69.29 -7.77 -50.03
N TYR A 411 69.13 -6.83 -50.97
CA TYR A 411 70.13 -6.64 -52.04
C TYR A 411 69.96 -5.28 -52.72
N ARG A 412 70.89 -4.36 -52.43
CA ARG A 412 71.24 -3.24 -53.32
C ARG A 412 72.74 -3.35 -53.57
N GLY A 413 73.08 -3.80 -54.78
CA GLY A 413 74.40 -3.77 -55.38
C GLY A 413 74.21 -3.56 -56.87
#